data_AF-A0A3C0GGR6-F1
#
_entry.id   AF-A0A3C0GGR6-F1
#
_cell.length_a   1.000
_cell.length_b   1.000
_cell.length_c   1.000
_cell.angle_alpha   90.00
_cell.angle_beta   90.00
_cell.angle_gamma   90.00
#
_symmetry.space_group_name_H-M   'P 1'
#
loop_
_entity.id
_entity.type
_entity.pdbx_description
1 polymer ?
#
loop_
_entity_poly.entity_id
_entity_poly.type
_entity_poly.pdbx_seq_one_letter_code
_entity_poly.pdbx_strand_id
1 'polypeptide(L)' 'MSNKQLKVGDLVEVRRVSYDQNGEVWRWQEAALVIEVVCGDFVRVVFLDNTTDTVKKSDCFYYKEAYDAFVCSNKA' A
#
# COMPACT_ATOMS: atom_id res chain seq x y z
N MET A 1 15.83 13.52 -1.48
CA MET A 1 15.22 12.17 -1.50
C MET A 1 14.96 11.81 -2.96
N SER A 2 15.50 10.69 -3.44
CA SER A 2 15.31 10.25 -4.84
C SER A 2 13.82 9.98 -5.11
N ASN A 3 13.24 10.67 -6.09
CA ASN A 3 11.87 10.44 -6.58
C ASN A 3 11.82 9.11 -7.34
N LYS A 4 11.79 7.99 -6.61
CA LYS A 4 11.56 6.69 -7.24
C LYS A 4 10.08 6.62 -7.64
N GLN A 5 9.83 6.61 -8.95
CA GLN A 5 8.48 6.48 -9.49
C GLN A 5 7.96 5.06 -9.25
N LEU A 6 6.79 4.94 -8.62
CA LEU A 6 6.09 3.67 -8.36
C LEU A 6 5.81 2.91 -9.67
N LYS A 7 6.04 1.59 -9.64
CA LYS A 7 5.84 0.68 -10.77
C LYS A 7 5.08 -0.56 -10.32
N VAL A 8 4.44 -1.22 -11.29
CA VAL A 8 3.85 -2.54 -11.08
C VAL A 8 4.92 -3.53 -10.60
N GLY A 9 4.60 -4.31 -9.58
CA GLY A 9 5.52 -5.22 -8.91
C GLY A 9 6.24 -4.63 -7.70
N ASP A 10 6.13 -3.32 -7.47
CA ASP A 10 6.72 -2.71 -6.27
C ASP A 10 5.94 -3.11 -5.01
N LEU A 11 6.68 -3.56 -4.01
CA LEU A 11 6.18 -3.77 -2.66
C LEU A 11 6.32 -2.47 -1.87
N VAL A 12 5.21 -2.05 -1.26
CA VAL A 12 5.08 -0.76 -0.57
C VAL A 12 4.33 -0.92 0.74
N GLU A 13 4.52 0.02 1.65
CA GLU A 13 3.57 0.25 2.74
C GLU A 13 2.60 1.34 2.34
N VAL A 14 1.32 1.09 2.55
CA VAL A 14 0.24 2.02 2.27
C VAL A 14 -0.29 2.55 3.59
N ARG A 15 -0.32 3.88 3.74
CA ARG A 15 -0.94 4.53 4.90
C ARG A 15 -2.47 4.57 4.71
N ARG A 16 -3.21 3.85 5.54
CA ARG A 16 -4.68 3.84 5.53
C ARG A 16 -5.24 4.73 6.63
N VAL A 17 -6.41 5.29 6.32
CA VAL A 17 -7.21 6.08 7.26
C VAL A 17 -8.65 5.59 7.15
N SER A 18 -9.25 5.20 8.26
CA SER A 18 -10.68 4.89 8.35
C SER A 18 -11.34 5.79 9.40
N TYR A 19 -12.61 6.06 9.18
CA TYR A 19 -13.46 6.85 10.07
C TYR A 19 -14.56 5.93 10.57
N ASP A 20 -14.72 5.85 11.89
CA ASP A 20 -15.86 5.15 12.45
C ASP A 20 -17.13 6.02 12.40
N GLN A 21 -18.25 5.45 12.84
CA GLN A 21 -19.55 6.16 12.91
C GLN A 21 -19.58 7.33 13.90
N ASN A 22 -18.60 7.41 14.81
CA ASN A 22 -18.45 8.49 15.79
C ASN A 22 -17.49 9.59 15.31
N GLY A 23 -16.87 9.42 14.14
CA GLY A 23 -15.85 10.32 13.59
C GLY A 23 -14.44 10.09 14.15
N GLU A 24 -14.22 9.02 14.92
CA GLU A 24 -12.89 8.62 15.36
C GLU A 24 -12.06 8.13 14.17
N VAL A 25 -10.79 8.55 14.17
CA VAL A 25 -9.88 8.32 13.04
C VAL A 25 -8.89 7.22 13.38
N TRP A 26 -8.98 6.11 12.64
CA TRP A 26 -8.06 4.98 12.72
C TRP A 26 -7.02 5.09 11.62
N ARG A 27 -5.74 5.14 11.99
CA ARG A 27 -4.62 5.22 11.03
C ARG A 27 -3.70 4.03 11.24
N TRP A 28 -3.44 3.30 10.17
CA TRP A 28 -2.47 2.20 10.19
C TRP A 28 -1.70 2.14 8.87
N GLN A 29 -0.66 1.33 8.85
CA GLN A 29 0.16 1.07 7.67
C GLN A 29 0.02 -0.40 7.32
N GLU A 30 -0.08 -0.69 6.03
CA GLU A 30 -0.33 -2.04 5.55
C GLU A 30 0.53 -2.33 4.33
N ALA A 31 1.20 -3.48 4.31
CA ALA A 31 2.00 -3.90 3.18
C ALA A 31 1.10 -4.25 1.99
N ALA A 32 1.47 -3.78 0.80
CA ALA A 32 0.74 -4.00 -0.42
C ALA A 32 1.68 -4.15 -1.62
N LEU A 33 1.21 -4.85 -2.65
CA LEU A 33 1.87 -4.98 -3.94
C LEU A 33 1.16 -4.08 -4.96
N VAL A 34 1.92 -3.24 -5.65
CA VAL A 34 1.39 -2.45 -6.77
C VAL A 34 1.10 -3.38 -7.95
N ILE A 35 -0.16 -3.47 -8.35
CA ILE A 35 -0.62 -4.31 -9.47
C ILE A 35 -0.96 -3.50 -10.72
N GLU A 36 -1.20 -2.20 -10.57
CA GLU A 36 -1.53 -1.31 -11.68
C GLU A 36 -1.09 0.12 -11.36
N VAL A 37 -0.47 0.81 -12.33
CA VAL A 37 -0.23 2.25 -12.23
C VAL A 37 -1.32 2.97 -13.01
N VAL A 38 -2.25 3.59 -12.29
CA VAL A 38 -3.37 4.33 -12.88
C VAL A 38 -2.88 5.71 -13.36
N CYS A 39 -3.44 6.23 -14.45
CA CYS A 39 -3.14 7.59 -14.91
C CYS A 39 -3.41 8.62 -13.80
N GLY A 40 -2.49 9.59 -13.65
CA GLY A 40 -2.54 10.60 -12.58
C GLY A 40 -1.78 10.15 -11.32
N ASP A 41 -2.35 10.46 -10.15
CA ASP A 41 -1.68 10.30 -8.85
C ASP A 41 -2.08 9.04 -8.08
N PHE A 42 -2.66 8.05 -8.76
CA PHE A 42 -3.18 6.82 -8.12
C PHE A 42 -2.45 5.56 -8.60
N VAL A 43 -2.46 4.55 -7.75
CA VAL A 43 -2.02 3.19 -8.05
C VAL A 43 -3.05 2.21 -7.50
N ARG A 44 -3.23 1.08 -8.19
CA ARG A 44 -4.00 -0.03 -7.67
C ARG A 44 -3.06 -1.01 -6.99
N VAL A 45 -3.40 -1.40 -5.78
CA VAL A 45 -2.60 -2.29 -4.94
C VAL A 45 -3.43 -3.50 -4.53
N VAL A 46 -2.73 -4.58 -4.18
CA VAL A 46 -3.31 -5.74 -3.49
C VAL A 46 -2.64 -5.89 -2.12
N PHE A 47 -3.45 -6.03 -1.08
CA PHE A 47 -3.01 -6.20 0.31
C PHE A 47 -2.85 -7.69 0.66
N LEU A 48 -2.33 -7.95 1.87
CA LEU A 48 -2.09 -9.31 2.36
C LEU A 48 -3.37 -10.13 2.55
N ASP A 49 -4.49 -9.46 2.82
CA ASP A 49 -5.81 -10.08 2.94
C ASP A 49 -6.48 -10.37 1.59
N ASN A 50 -5.74 -10.23 0.48
CA ASN A 50 -6.19 -10.34 -0.91
C ASN A 50 -7.23 -9.30 -1.34
N THR A 51 -7.47 -8.26 -0.53
CA THR A 51 -8.28 -7.13 -0.97
C THR A 51 -7.47 -6.23 -1.90
N THR A 52 -8.16 -5.59 -2.84
CA THR A 52 -7.56 -4.62 -3.75
C THR A 52 -8.16 -3.25 -3.50
N ASP A 53 -7.33 -2.21 -3.57
CA ASP A 53 -7.78 -0.83 -3.41
C ASP A 53 -7.00 0.09 -4.36
N THR A 54 -7.57 1.26 -4.62
CA THR A 54 -6.92 2.31 -5.41
C THR A 54 -6.53 3.44 -4.48
N VAL A 55 -5.23 3.64 -4.34
CA VAL A 55 -4.64 4.54 -3.35
C VAL A 55 -3.77 5.60 -4.02
N LYS A 56 -3.58 6.74 -3.37
CA LYS A 56 -2.71 7.79 -3.90
C LYS A 56 -1.26 7.36 -3.80
N LYS A 57 -0.47 7.71 -4.81
CA LYS A 57 0.99 7.52 -4.83
C LYS A 57 1.68 8.14 -3.62
N SER A 58 1.15 9.26 -3.11
CA SER A 58 1.66 9.94 -1.91
C SER A 58 1.46 9.16 -0.61
N ASP A 59 0.53 8.21 -0.59
CA ASP A 59 0.23 7.38 0.57
C ASP A 59 1.00 6.05 0.53
N CYS A 60 1.78 5.79 -0.53
CA CYS A 60 2.62 4.63 -0.72
C CYS A 60 4.08 4.96 -0.42
N PHE A 61 4.71 4.15 0.44
CA PHE A 61 6.11 4.32 0.84
C PHE A 61 6.90 3.06 0.50
N TYR A 62 8.05 3.22 -0.17
CA TYR A 62 8.98 2.12 -0.38
C TYR A 62 9.62 1.75 0.95
N TYR A 63 9.22 0.62 1.52
CA TYR A 63 9.76 0.17 2.79
C TYR A 63 10.50 -1.15 2.61
N LYS A 64 11.72 -1.23 3.14
CA LYS A 64 12.53 -2.45 3.11
C LYS A 64 11.86 -3.60 3.88
N GLU A 65 11.10 -3.28 4.93
CA GLU A 65 10.42 -4.27 5.77
C GLU A 65 9.06 -4.72 5.20
N ALA A 66 8.43 -3.95 4.31
CA ALA A 66 7.22 -4.40 3.59
C ALA A 66 7.50 -5.65 2.75
N TYR A 67 8.71 -5.76 2.20
CA TYR A 67 9.16 -6.97 1.52
C TYR A 67 9.16 -8.17 2.48
N ASP A 68 9.78 -8.02 3.65
CA ASP A 68 9.88 -9.10 4.64
C ASP A 68 8.51 -9.48 5.21
N ALA A 69 7.63 -8.51 5.49
CA ALA A 69 6.27 -8.76 5.94
C ALA A 69 5.40 -9.43 4.86
N PHE A 70 5.52 -9.00 3.60
CA PHE A 70 4.80 -9.59 2.46
C PHE A 70 5.27 -11.01 2.11
N VAL A 71 6.58 -11.27 2.18
CA VAL A 71 7.15 -12.60 1.93
C VAL A 71 6.88 -13.54 3.11
N CYS A 72 6.93 -13.06 4.35
CA CYS A 72 6.67 -13.88 5.53
C CYS A 72 5.19 -14.28 5.63
N SER A 73 4.25 -13.39 5.28
CA SER A 73 2.81 -13.68 5.28
C SER A 73 2.34 -14.58 4.13
N ASN A 74 3.08 -14.64 3.02
CA ASN A 74 2.81 -15.56 1.89
C ASN A 74 3.55 -16.90 1.97
N LYS A 75 4.31 -17.14 3.05
CA LYS A 75 4.67 -18.51 3.44
C LYS A 75 3.51 -19.07 4.26
N ALA A 76 2.64 -19.83 3.58
CA ALA A 76 1.75 -20.77 4.25
C ALA A 76 2.52 -21.67 5.23
#